data_AF-A0AAX3SGZ8-F1
#
_entry.id   AF-A0AAX3SGZ8-F1
#
_cell.length_a   1.000
_cell.length_b   1.000
_cell.length_c   1.000
_cell.angle_alpha   90.00
_cell.angle_beta   90.00
_cell.angle_gamma   90.00
#
_symmetry.space_group_name_H-M   'P 1'
#
loop_
_entity.id
_entity.type
_entity.pdbx_description
1 polymer ?
#
loop_
_entity_poly.entity_id
_entity_poly.type
_entity_poly.pdbx_seq_one_letter_code
_entity_poly.pdbx_strand_id
1 'polypeptide(L)'
;MAKLYEIEIDKFQASIYISAIRSKRDIILIWMETIKFFLIHQQPIAEKVSAKLTIEVCETSRLYCQLESGRKIFSIAFPFSLSKEIDELLFFSREGVNIDSKISSEIISLINHSGVFEKQDFSSFIDPIFEYSEYSPEIWSLMRELMLAEDAYIRYDWDEKRQDGHNHPLHHLDICYSNAGTFKVGLPYQISREMLAEMLDKKTQCHYLRPAT
;
A
#
# COMPACT_ATOMS: atom_id res chain seq x y z
N MET A 1 -1.54 -22.30 1.40
CA MET A 1 -2.70 -21.39 1.47
C MET A 1 -2.21 -20.05 1.93
N ALA A 2 -2.71 -18.95 1.33
CA ALA A 2 -2.41 -17.60 1.80
C ALA A 2 -3.06 -17.35 3.17
N LYS A 3 -2.41 -16.58 4.04
CA LYS A 3 -3.00 -16.09 5.29
C LYS A 3 -3.57 -14.69 5.05
N LEU A 4 -4.79 -14.46 5.50
CA LEU A 4 -5.46 -13.17 5.37
C LEU A 4 -5.56 -12.49 6.74
N TYR A 5 -5.17 -11.23 6.80
CA TYR A 5 -5.33 -10.36 7.96
C TYR A 5 -6.17 -9.17 7.54
N GLU A 6 -7.31 -8.96 8.19
CA GLU A 6 -8.30 -7.97 7.75
C GLU A 6 -8.69 -7.04 8.90
N ILE A 7 -8.80 -5.75 8.57
CA ILE A 7 -9.35 -4.74 9.46
C ILE A 7 -10.26 -3.80 8.69
N GLU A 8 -11.27 -3.28 9.37
CA GLU A 8 -12.08 -2.16 8.88
C GLU A 8 -11.56 -0.86 9.47
N ILE A 9 -11.58 0.21 8.67
CA ILE A 9 -11.08 1.53 9.07
C ILE A 9 -12.10 2.61 8.77
N ASP A 10 -12.08 3.66 9.58
CA ASP A 10 -12.99 4.80 9.43
C ASP A 10 -12.55 5.78 8.33
N LYS A 11 -13.35 6.83 8.10
CA LYS A 11 -13.07 7.85 7.08
C LYS A 11 -11.77 8.63 7.32
N PHE A 12 -11.39 8.86 8.56
CA PHE A 12 -10.16 9.59 8.88
C PHE A 12 -8.95 8.74 8.50
N GLN A 13 -8.94 7.48 8.94
CA GLN A 13 -7.91 6.50 8.59
C GLN A 13 -7.87 6.22 7.08
N ALA A 14 -9.04 6.16 6.42
CA ALA A 14 -9.15 5.90 4.98
C ALA A 14 -8.55 7.02 4.10
N SER A 15 -8.38 8.25 4.64
CA SER A 15 -7.98 9.42 3.85
C SER A 15 -6.64 9.29 3.12
N ILE A 16 -5.67 8.57 3.71
CA ILE A 16 -4.37 8.32 3.09
C ILE A 16 -4.49 7.42 1.84
N TYR A 17 -5.46 6.51 1.84
CA TYR A 17 -5.70 5.57 0.74
C TYR A 17 -6.59 6.16 -0.37
N ILE A 18 -7.39 7.17 -0.02
CA ILE A 18 -8.21 7.94 -0.97
C ILE A 18 -7.35 8.94 -1.76
N SER A 19 -6.29 9.43 -1.12
CA SER A 19 -5.36 10.39 -1.72
C SER A 19 -4.65 9.78 -2.93
N ALA A 20 -4.35 10.61 -3.93
CA ALA A 20 -3.66 10.13 -5.12
C ALA A 20 -2.22 9.75 -4.75
N ILE A 21 -1.86 8.49 -4.96
CA ILE A 21 -0.48 8.00 -4.85
C ILE A 21 0.27 8.48 -6.09
N ARG A 22 1.38 9.20 -5.89
CA ARG A 22 2.15 9.83 -6.98
C ARG A 22 3.63 9.52 -6.92
N SER A 23 4.10 8.99 -5.79
CA SER A 23 5.52 8.84 -5.52
C SER A 23 5.80 7.68 -4.57
N LYS A 24 7.08 7.28 -4.52
CA LYS A 24 7.58 6.28 -3.57
C LYS A 24 7.36 6.71 -2.12
N ARG A 25 7.47 8.01 -1.84
CA ARG A 25 7.14 8.63 -0.55
C ARG A 25 5.73 8.25 -0.09
N ASP A 26 4.73 8.35 -0.97
CA ASP A 26 3.33 8.05 -0.65
C ASP A 26 3.14 6.56 -0.33
N ILE A 27 3.82 5.67 -1.06
CA ILE A 27 3.81 4.22 -0.80
C ILE A 27 4.37 3.91 0.60
N ILE A 28 5.50 4.54 0.96
CA ILE A 28 6.13 4.29 2.25
C ILE A 28 5.22 4.77 3.39
N LEU A 29 4.60 5.94 3.25
CA LEU A 29 3.61 6.42 4.23
C LEU A 29 2.44 5.45 4.36
N ILE A 30 1.92 4.93 3.25
CA ILE A 30 0.85 3.93 3.26
C ILE A 30 1.27 2.67 4.02
N TRP A 31 2.48 2.15 3.77
CA TRP A 31 2.99 0.98 4.49
C TRP A 31 3.06 1.22 6.00
N MET A 32 3.62 2.36 6.43
CA MET A 32 3.77 2.67 7.86
C MET A 32 2.43 2.91 8.55
N GLU A 33 1.50 3.63 7.92
CA GLU A 33 0.16 3.84 8.49
C GLU A 33 -0.64 2.53 8.54
N THR A 34 -0.52 1.68 7.51
CA THR A 34 -1.13 0.34 7.50
C THR A 34 -0.68 -0.45 8.72
N ILE A 35 0.63 -0.55 8.97
CA ILE A 35 1.18 -1.27 10.12
C ILE A 35 0.61 -0.71 11.42
N LYS A 36 0.59 0.61 11.60
CA LYS A 36 0.00 1.25 12.79
C LYS A 36 -1.48 0.90 12.97
N PHE A 37 -2.27 0.88 11.90
CA PHE A 37 -3.69 0.52 12.00
C PHE A 37 -3.91 -0.92 12.42
N PHE A 38 -3.06 -1.86 11.97
CA PHE A 38 -3.11 -3.24 12.43
C PHE A 38 -2.63 -3.40 13.88
N LEU A 39 -1.61 -2.65 14.31
CA LEU A 39 -1.08 -2.72 15.68
C LEU A 39 -2.03 -2.13 16.73
N ILE A 40 -2.72 -1.03 16.41
CA ILE A 40 -3.61 -0.33 17.34
C ILE A 40 -5.03 -0.90 17.31
N HIS A 41 -5.35 -1.73 16.31
CA HIS A 41 -6.68 -2.01 15.81
C HIS A 41 -7.81 -1.94 16.85
N GLN A 42 -8.67 -0.93 16.68
CA GLN A 42 -9.99 -0.86 17.30
C GLN A 42 -11.02 -0.90 16.18
N GLN A 43 -11.94 -1.87 16.22
CA GLN A 43 -12.98 -1.97 15.21
C GLN A 43 -13.85 -0.71 15.22
N PRO A 44 -13.97 0.00 14.08
CA PRO A 44 -14.89 1.11 13.99
C PRO A 44 -16.35 0.63 14.14
N ILE A 45 -17.22 1.52 14.60
CA ILE A 45 -18.66 1.28 14.60
C ILE A 45 -19.11 1.13 13.14
N ALA A 46 -19.97 0.16 12.82
CA ALA A 46 -20.36 -0.20 11.44
C ALA A 46 -20.73 0.99 10.55
N GLU A 47 -21.45 1.99 11.09
CA GLU A 47 -21.87 3.21 10.36
C GLU A 47 -20.72 4.15 9.97
N LYS A 48 -19.53 3.95 10.55
CA LYS A 48 -18.32 4.76 10.32
C LYS A 48 -17.30 4.08 9.42
N VAL A 49 -17.53 2.83 9.02
CA VAL A 49 -16.62 2.08 8.14
C VAL A 49 -16.53 2.78 6.79
N SER A 50 -15.33 3.14 6.38
CA SER A 50 -15.07 3.80 5.10
C SER A 50 -14.22 2.96 4.15
N ALA A 51 -13.43 2.04 4.68
CA ALA A 51 -12.61 1.14 3.88
C ALA A 51 -12.34 -0.18 4.62
N LYS A 52 -12.04 -1.22 3.84
CA LYS A 52 -11.54 -2.50 4.34
C LYS A 52 -10.10 -2.68 3.90
N LEU A 53 -9.19 -2.92 4.84
CA LEU A 53 -7.81 -3.30 4.57
C LEU A 53 -7.65 -4.81 4.72
N THR A 54 -7.00 -5.42 3.75
CA THR A 54 -6.67 -6.85 3.75
C THR A 54 -5.19 -7.00 3.41
N ILE A 55 -4.40 -7.54 4.33
CA ILE A 55 -3.05 -8.04 4.03
C ILE A 55 -3.18 -9.52 3.70
N GLU A 56 -2.76 -9.86 2.49
CA GLU A 56 -2.61 -11.24 2.06
C GLU A 56 -1.14 -11.63 2.13
N VAL A 57 -0.84 -12.65 2.94
CA VAL A 57 0.52 -13.17 3.13
C VAL A 57 0.66 -14.51 2.40
N CYS A 58 1.46 -14.50 1.34
CA CYS A 58 1.82 -15.67 0.53
C CYS A 58 3.28 -15.55 0.04
N GLU A 59 3.65 -16.17 -1.08
CA GLU A 59 4.99 -15.96 -1.67
C GLU A 59 5.21 -14.52 -2.12
N THR A 60 4.14 -13.83 -2.49
CA THR A 60 4.13 -12.41 -2.82
C THR A 60 3.09 -11.70 -1.97
N SER A 61 3.46 -11.32 -0.74
CA SER A 61 2.55 -10.62 0.17
C SER A 61 2.08 -9.30 -0.43
N ARG A 62 0.78 -9.00 -0.30
CA ARG A 62 0.16 -7.78 -0.84
C ARG A 62 -0.81 -7.17 0.16
N LEU A 63 -0.85 -5.84 0.15
CA LEU A 63 -1.89 -5.07 0.79
C LEU A 63 -2.97 -4.76 -0.25
N TYR A 64 -4.22 -4.96 0.14
CA TYR A 64 -5.39 -4.49 -0.57
C TYR A 64 -6.17 -3.53 0.31
N CYS A 65 -6.76 -2.52 -0.32
CA CYS A 65 -7.79 -1.72 0.32
C CYS A 65 -8.98 -1.60 -0.61
N GLN A 66 -10.15 -1.96 -0.08
CA GLN A 66 -11.43 -1.78 -0.74
C GLN A 66 -12.05 -0.49 -0.22
N LEU A 67 -12.23 0.46 -1.11
CA LEU A 67 -12.87 1.75 -0.88
C LEU A 67 -14.24 1.77 -1.57
N GLU A 68 -15.15 2.60 -1.08
CA GLU A 68 -16.45 2.84 -1.73
C GLU A 68 -17.19 1.52 -2.04
N SER A 69 -17.23 0.59 -1.07
CA SER A 69 -17.82 -0.75 -1.22
C SER A 69 -17.27 -1.56 -2.41
N GLY A 70 -15.98 -1.42 -2.71
CA GLY A 70 -15.30 -2.15 -3.77
C GLY A 70 -15.38 -1.49 -5.15
N ARG A 71 -15.94 -0.27 -5.25
CA ARG A 71 -15.84 0.53 -6.48
C ARG A 71 -14.41 0.95 -6.77
N LYS A 72 -13.57 1.05 -5.74
CA LYS A 72 -12.14 1.27 -5.86
C LYS A 72 -11.39 0.23 -5.05
N ILE A 73 -10.39 -0.38 -5.67
CA ILE A 73 -9.54 -1.36 -4.99
C ILE A 73 -8.11 -1.02 -5.35
N PHE A 74 -7.33 -0.57 -4.38
CA PHE A 74 -5.89 -0.43 -4.60
C PHE A 74 -5.16 -1.67 -4.07
N SER A 75 -4.05 -2.02 -4.70
CA SER A 75 -3.14 -3.06 -4.27
C SER A 75 -1.69 -2.62 -4.43
N ILE A 76 -0.88 -2.91 -3.42
CA ILE A 76 0.57 -2.75 -3.44
C ILE A 76 1.22 -4.02 -2.87
N ALA A 77 2.43 -4.32 -3.31
CA ALA A 77 3.28 -5.28 -2.63
C ALA A 77 3.45 -4.86 -1.17
N PHE A 78 3.45 -5.84 -0.27
CA PHE A 78 3.66 -5.62 1.15
C PHE A 78 4.98 -6.29 1.55
N PRO A 79 6.10 -5.55 1.59
CA PRO A 79 7.44 -6.11 1.67
C PRO A 79 7.83 -6.56 3.09
N PHE A 80 6.84 -6.84 3.94
CA PHE A 80 7.04 -7.19 5.35
C PHE A 80 6.58 -8.61 5.61
N SER A 81 7.27 -9.26 6.55
CA SER A 81 6.86 -10.54 7.10
C SER A 81 5.95 -10.31 8.30
N LEU A 82 4.97 -11.19 8.48
CA LEU A 82 4.03 -11.13 9.60
C LEU A 82 4.19 -12.37 10.46
N SER A 83 4.29 -12.18 11.78
CA SER A 83 4.15 -13.24 12.77
C SER A 83 2.92 -12.94 13.61
N LYS A 84 2.11 -13.97 13.89
CA LYS A 84 1.01 -13.85 14.85
C LYS A 84 1.41 -14.62 16.10
N GLU A 85 1.66 -13.89 17.18
CA GLU A 85 1.70 -14.46 18.52
C GLU A 85 0.28 -14.51 19.09
N ILE A 86 0.09 -14.98 20.32
CA ILE A 86 -1.22 -15.36 20.87
C ILE A 86 -2.28 -14.26 20.63
N ASP A 87 -1.94 -13.01 20.93
CA ASP A 87 -2.84 -11.86 20.78
C ASP A 87 -2.26 -10.69 19.97
N GLU A 88 -1.03 -10.81 19.47
CA GLU A 88 -0.32 -9.70 18.83
C GLU A 88 0.14 -10.05 17.41
N LEU A 89 -0.05 -9.10 16.51
CA LEU A 89 0.47 -9.15 15.15
C LEU A 89 1.79 -8.39 15.10
N LEU A 90 2.87 -9.10 14.78
CA LEU A 90 4.21 -8.55 14.66
C LEU A 90 4.60 -8.41 13.20
N PHE A 91 5.27 -7.30 12.88
CA PHE A 91 5.71 -6.96 11.53
C PHE A 91 7.23 -6.89 11.49
N PHE A 92 7.83 -7.48 10.46
CA PHE A 92 9.27 -7.49 10.29
C PHE A 92 9.68 -7.06 8.88
N SER A 93 10.74 -6.27 8.78
CA SER A 93 11.41 -6.01 7.50
C SER A 93 12.10 -7.27 6.96
N ARG A 94 12.64 -7.20 5.75
CA ARG A 94 13.41 -8.29 5.16
C ARG A 94 14.71 -8.55 5.92
N GLU A 95 15.37 -7.51 6.44
CA GLU A 95 16.57 -7.64 7.27
C GLU A 95 16.24 -7.95 8.75
N GLY A 96 14.96 -8.14 9.08
CA GLY A 96 14.51 -8.61 10.40
C GLY A 96 14.24 -7.49 11.42
N VAL A 97 14.16 -6.23 10.98
CA VAL A 97 13.77 -5.10 11.85
C VAL A 97 12.33 -5.30 12.30
N ASN A 98 12.07 -5.27 13.61
CA ASN A 98 10.71 -5.24 14.14
C ASN A 98 10.10 -3.85 13.91
N ILE A 99 8.98 -3.80 13.20
CA ILE A 99 8.30 -2.56 12.82
C ILE A 99 7.09 -2.38 13.72
N ASP A 100 7.30 -1.66 14.82
CA ASP A 100 6.26 -1.31 15.78
C ASP A 100 5.67 0.10 15.52
N SER A 101 4.84 0.57 16.43
CA SER A 101 4.23 1.90 16.34
C SER A 101 5.25 3.04 16.47
N LYS A 102 6.36 2.82 17.19
CA LYS A 102 7.44 3.81 17.36
C LYS A 102 8.18 3.97 16.04
N ILE A 103 8.76 2.88 15.53
CA ILE A 103 9.52 2.86 14.26
C ILE A 103 8.66 3.39 13.12
N SER A 104 7.41 2.93 13.00
CA SER A 104 6.49 3.43 11.96
C SER A 104 6.29 4.94 12.04
N SER A 105 6.14 5.49 13.26
CA SER A 105 5.95 6.94 13.47
C SER A 105 7.22 7.75 13.22
N GLU A 106 8.40 7.20 13.53
CA GLU A 106 9.68 7.83 13.22
C GLU A 106 9.89 7.95 11.71
N ILE A 107 9.60 6.89 10.94
CA ILE A 107 9.64 6.92 9.47
C ILE A 107 8.64 7.96 8.92
N ILE A 108 7.40 7.97 9.42
CA ILE A 108 6.41 8.98 9.03
C ILE A 108 6.90 10.40 9.33
N SER A 109 7.55 10.62 10.48
CA SER A 109 8.10 11.92 10.87
C SER A 109 9.26 12.35 9.96
N LEU A 110 10.18 11.44 9.64
CA LEU A 110 11.25 11.69 8.67
C LEU A 110 10.68 12.17 7.32
N ILE A 111 9.61 11.52 6.86
CA ILE A 111 8.98 11.86 5.58
C ILE A 111 8.20 13.17 5.64
N ASN A 112 7.31 13.34 6.63
CA ASN A 112 6.36 14.47 6.65
C ASN A 112 6.92 15.73 7.31
N HIS A 113 7.82 15.61 8.28
CA HIS A 113 8.37 16.75 9.03
C HIS A 113 9.78 17.10 8.57
N SER A 114 10.67 16.11 8.42
CA SER A 114 12.03 16.39 7.93
C SER A 114 12.07 16.60 6.42
N GLY A 115 11.06 16.10 5.70
CA GLY A 115 10.92 16.27 4.26
C GLY A 115 12.07 15.62 3.50
N VAL A 116 12.50 14.43 3.92
CA VAL A 116 13.70 13.76 3.37
C VAL A 116 13.58 13.52 1.87
N PHE A 117 12.38 13.18 1.37
CA PHE A 117 12.18 12.92 -0.06
C PHE A 117 12.13 14.19 -0.93
N GLU A 118 12.04 15.36 -0.30
CA GLU A 118 12.03 16.66 -0.97
C GLU A 118 13.43 17.29 -1.05
N LYS A 119 14.44 16.70 -0.39
CA LYS A 119 15.83 17.17 -0.40
C LYS A 119 16.53 16.79 -1.70
N GLN A 120 17.33 17.73 -2.24
CA GLN A 120 18.04 17.53 -3.51
C GLN A 120 19.50 17.14 -3.31
N ASP A 121 20.13 17.64 -2.26
CA ASP A 121 21.52 17.31 -1.93
C ASP A 121 21.60 16.12 -0.97
N PHE A 122 22.72 15.39 -1.08
CA PHE A 122 22.97 14.19 -0.31
C PHE A 122 22.96 14.44 1.21
N SER A 123 23.62 15.48 1.68
CA SER A 123 23.72 15.81 3.10
C SER A 123 22.35 16.08 3.70
N SER A 124 21.56 16.98 3.10
CA SER A 124 20.22 17.28 3.61
C SER A 124 19.27 16.09 3.57
N PHE A 125 19.48 15.15 2.63
CA PHE A 125 18.74 13.88 2.59
C PHE A 125 19.16 12.92 3.71
N ILE A 126 20.47 12.73 3.92
CA ILE A 126 21.00 11.68 4.80
C ILE A 126 21.09 12.11 6.26
N ASP A 127 21.39 13.38 6.54
CA ASP A 127 21.65 13.87 7.90
C ASP A 127 20.45 13.60 8.83
N PRO A 128 19.18 13.89 8.46
CA PRO A 128 18.03 13.56 9.31
C PRO A 128 17.89 12.05 9.54
N ILE A 129 18.22 11.22 8.56
CA ILE A 129 18.14 9.77 8.69
C ILE A 129 19.19 9.28 9.68
N PHE A 130 20.40 9.83 9.64
CA PHE A 130 21.46 9.49 10.59
C PHE A 130 21.17 10.00 11.99
N GLU A 131 20.65 11.22 12.15
CA GLU A 131 20.22 11.75 13.45
C GLU A 131 19.20 10.82 14.12
N TYR A 132 18.20 10.34 13.38
CA TYR A 132 17.25 9.35 13.91
C TYR A 132 17.93 8.00 14.20
N SER A 133 18.89 7.60 13.36
CA SER A 133 19.60 6.33 13.51
C SER A 133 20.53 6.29 14.72
N GLU A 134 20.93 7.43 15.28
CA GLU A 134 21.68 7.48 16.55
C GLU A 134 20.84 6.96 17.73
N TYR A 135 19.52 7.15 17.68
CA TYR A 135 18.58 6.75 18.74
C TYR A 135 17.78 5.48 18.42
N SER A 136 17.57 5.22 17.14
CA SER A 136 16.88 4.04 16.60
C SER A 136 17.73 3.45 15.46
N PRO A 137 18.75 2.63 15.76
CA PRO A 137 19.73 2.11 14.79
C PRO A 137 19.14 1.43 13.55
N GLU A 138 17.91 0.93 13.68
CA GLU A 138 17.17 0.23 12.64
C GLU A 138 16.61 1.17 11.55
N ILE A 139 16.55 2.48 11.81
CA ILE A 139 15.95 3.45 10.89
C ILE A 139 16.68 3.50 9.56
N TRP A 140 18.01 3.49 9.56
CA TRP A 140 18.78 3.51 8.33
C TRP A 140 18.52 2.27 7.46
N SER A 141 18.61 1.06 8.04
CA SER A 141 18.40 -0.18 7.30
C SER A 141 16.97 -0.26 6.77
N LEU A 142 15.99 0.07 7.60
CA LEU A 142 14.58 0.08 7.22
C LEU A 142 14.30 1.12 6.11
N MET A 143 14.77 2.36 6.24
CA MET A 143 14.60 3.38 5.20
C MET A 143 15.18 2.93 3.87
N ARG A 144 16.39 2.34 3.88
CA ARG A 144 17.01 1.78 2.69
C ARG A 144 16.17 0.66 2.07
N GLU A 145 15.70 -0.29 2.87
CA GLU A 145 14.80 -1.37 2.40
C GLU A 145 13.53 -0.80 1.76
N LEU A 146 12.88 0.15 2.45
CA LEU A 146 11.64 0.78 1.99
C LEU A 146 11.83 1.48 0.64
N MET A 147 12.93 2.21 0.45
CA MET A 147 13.26 2.88 -0.80
C MET A 147 13.52 1.90 -1.96
N LEU A 148 14.19 0.78 -1.68
CA LEU A 148 14.56 -0.21 -2.69
C LEU A 148 13.43 -1.20 -3.02
N ALA A 149 12.42 -1.33 -2.15
CA ALA A 149 11.33 -2.26 -2.36
C ALA A 149 10.51 -1.93 -3.62
N GLU A 150 10.20 -2.93 -4.42
CA GLU A 150 9.23 -2.80 -5.51
C GLU A 150 7.82 -2.75 -4.91
N ASP A 151 7.06 -1.70 -5.24
CA ASP A 151 5.71 -1.51 -4.68
C ASP A 151 4.61 -2.17 -5.52
N ALA A 152 4.89 -2.48 -6.79
CA ALA A 152 3.97 -3.12 -7.72
C ALA A 152 2.53 -2.54 -7.66
N TYR A 153 2.43 -1.21 -7.63
CA TYR A 153 1.16 -0.48 -7.52
C TYR A 153 0.19 -0.79 -8.66
N ILE A 154 -1.02 -1.22 -8.28
CA ILE A 154 -2.17 -1.43 -9.16
C ILE A 154 -3.42 -0.88 -8.46
N ARG A 155 -4.27 -0.17 -9.20
CA ARG A 155 -5.56 0.30 -8.69
C ARG A 155 -6.66 0.03 -9.68
N TYR A 156 -7.67 -0.70 -9.24
CA TYR A 156 -8.95 -0.80 -9.92
C TYR A 156 -9.84 0.40 -9.59
N ASP A 157 -10.49 0.96 -10.61
CA ASP A 157 -11.48 2.04 -10.48
C ASP A 157 -12.73 1.74 -11.31
N TRP A 158 -13.90 1.92 -10.69
CA TRP A 158 -15.21 2.00 -11.33
C TRP A 158 -15.64 3.47 -11.44
N ASP A 159 -15.20 4.11 -12.53
CA ASP A 159 -15.27 5.55 -12.72
C ASP A 159 -16.37 5.97 -13.72
N GLU A 160 -17.59 6.08 -13.21
CA GLU A 160 -18.75 6.58 -13.97
C GLU A 160 -18.61 8.06 -14.37
N LYS A 161 -17.78 8.83 -13.67
CA LYS A 161 -17.70 10.29 -13.82
C LYS A 161 -16.78 10.72 -14.96
N ARG A 162 -15.71 9.96 -15.20
CA ARG A 162 -14.70 10.27 -16.22
C ARG A 162 -14.71 9.32 -17.40
N GLN A 163 -15.67 8.39 -17.46
CA GLN A 163 -15.76 7.45 -18.57
C GLN A 163 -15.75 8.16 -19.94
N ASP A 164 -14.89 7.68 -20.84
CA ASP A 164 -14.72 8.19 -22.20
C ASP A 164 -14.35 7.03 -23.13
N GLY A 165 -15.30 6.11 -23.32
CA GLY A 165 -15.14 4.93 -24.17
C GLY A 165 -13.87 4.15 -23.87
N HIS A 166 -13.00 3.97 -24.88
CA HIS A 166 -11.72 3.28 -24.74
C HIS A 166 -10.59 4.15 -24.20
N ASN A 167 -10.74 5.49 -24.17
CA ASN A 167 -9.73 6.38 -23.60
C ASN A 167 -9.76 6.33 -22.06
N HIS A 168 -10.96 6.17 -21.49
CA HIS A 168 -11.17 5.97 -20.06
C HIS A 168 -12.32 4.99 -19.83
N PRO A 169 -12.04 3.67 -19.83
CA PRO A 169 -13.08 2.66 -19.64
C PRO A 169 -13.75 2.77 -18.27
N LEU A 170 -15.05 2.45 -18.21
CA LEU A 170 -15.84 2.47 -16.97
C LEU A 170 -15.18 1.68 -15.85
N HIS A 171 -14.64 0.51 -16.20
CA HIS A 171 -13.86 -0.35 -15.32
C HIS A 171 -12.44 -0.42 -15.86
N HIS A 172 -11.45 -0.03 -15.06
CA HIS A 172 -10.06 -0.09 -15.49
C HIS A 172 -9.11 -0.33 -14.33
N LEU A 173 -7.91 -0.80 -14.66
CA LEU A 173 -6.75 -0.85 -13.79
C LEU A 173 -5.82 0.30 -14.17
N ASP A 174 -5.51 1.17 -13.22
CA ASP A 174 -4.33 2.03 -13.25
C ASP A 174 -3.12 1.23 -12.76
N ILE A 175 -2.07 1.16 -13.58
CA ILE A 175 -0.82 0.47 -13.25
C ILE A 175 0.29 1.51 -13.20
N CYS A 176 1.13 1.42 -12.16
CA CYS A 176 2.15 2.42 -11.80
C CYS A 176 1.55 3.80 -11.46
N TYR A 177 2.14 4.50 -10.49
CA TYR A 177 1.66 5.81 -10.05
C TYR A 177 2.40 7.01 -10.65
N SER A 178 3.62 6.80 -11.15
CA SER A 178 4.45 7.88 -11.68
C SER A 178 3.96 8.28 -13.07
N ASN A 179 3.88 9.59 -13.35
CA ASN A 179 3.44 10.07 -14.66
C ASN A 179 4.30 9.54 -15.82
N ALA A 180 5.57 9.20 -15.56
CA ALA A 180 6.48 8.67 -16.56
C ALA A 180 6.20 7.20 -16.94
N GLY A 181 5.59 6.42 -16.05
CA GLY A 181 5.38 4.98 -16.23
C GLY A 181 3.93 4.52 -16.10
N THR A 182 3.00 5.41 -15.75
CA THR A 182 1.59 5.05 -15.54
C THR A 182 0.89 4.72 -16.86
N PHE A 183 0.03 3.70 -16.82
CA PHE A 183 -0.84 3.33 -17.93
C PHE A 183 -2.11 2.67 -17.42
N LYS A 184 -3.10 2.52 -18.29
CA LYS A 184 -4.40 1.93 -17.98
C LYS A 184 -4.63 0.65 -18.76
N VAL A 185 -5.34 -0.29 -18.13
CA VAL A 185 -5.91 -1.48 -18.78
C VAL A 185 -7.41 -1.49 -18.53
N GLY A 186 -8.19 -1.41 -19.59
CA GLY A 186 -9.65 -1.52 -19.51
C GLY A 186 -10.12 -2.93 -19.16
N LEU A 187 -11.21 -3.01 -18.41
CA LEU A 187 -11.88 -4.27 -18.04
C LEU A 187 -13.33 -4.23 -18.56
N PRO A 188 -13.86 -5.36 -19.08
CA PRO A 188 -15.22 -5.41 -19.61
C PRO A 188 -16.30 -5.45 -18.52
N TYR A 189 -15.92 -5.71 -17.27
CA TYR A 189 -16.84 -5.82 -16.14
C TYR A 189 -16.17 -5.39 -14.84
N GLN A 190 -16.99 -5.12 -13.83
CA GLN A 190 -16.54 -4.91 -12.46
C GLN A 190 -15.85 -6.17 -11.92
N ILE A 191 -14.69 -5.98 -11.29
CA ILE A 191 -13.99 -7.05 -10.57
C ILE A 191 -14.09 -6.86 -9.06
N SER A 192 -13.99 -7.97 -8.33
CA SER A 192 -13.86 -7.97 -6.88
C SER A 192 -12.39 -7.96 -6.46
N ARG A 193 -12.13 -7.81 -5.16
CA ARG A 193 -10.77 -7.89 -4.60
C ARG A 193 -10.20 -9.29 -4.75
N GLU A 194 -11.03 -10.31 -4.60
CA GLU A 194 -10.68 -11.71 -4.78
C GLU A 194 -10.24 -11.97 -6.22
N MET A 195 -10.98 -11.46 -7.21
CA MET A 195 -10.60 -11.55 -8.61
C MET A 195 -9.29 -10.80 -8.89
N LEU A 196 -9.11 -9.60 -8.32
CA LEU A 196 -7.84 -8.87 -8.46
C LEU A 196 -6.67 -9.65 -7.83
N ALA A 197 -6.88 -10.26 -6.67
CA ALA A 197 -5.86 -11.09 -6.03
C ALA A 197 -5.53 -12.33 -6.86
N GLU A 198 -6.54 -13.00 -7.41
CA GLU A 198 -6.36 -14.13 -8.31
C GLU A 198 -5.55 -13.73 -9.56
N MET A 199 -5.81 -12.57 -10.16
CA MET A 199 -5.05 -12.06 -11.31
C MET A 199 -3.56 -11.80 -11.00
N LEU A 200 -3.21 -11.58 -9.74
CA LEU A 200 -1.86 -11.22 -9.29
C LEU A 200 -1.10 -12.39 -8.64
N ASP A 201 -1.79 -13.49 -8.34
CA ASP A 201 -1.17 -14.69 -7.80
C ASP A 201 -0.43 -15.46 -8.91
N LYS A 202 0.83 -15.83 -8.66
CA LYS A 202 1.65 -16.61 -9.60
C LYS A 202 1.22 -18.07 -9.69
N LYS A 203 0.34 -18.52 -8.79
CA LYS A 203 -0.16 -19.90 -8.70
C LYS A 203 -1.48 -20.11 -9.43
N THR A 204 -2.11 -19.05 -9.90
CA THR A 204 -3.37 -19.07 -10.66
C THR A 204 -3.08 -19.02 -12.16
N GLN A 205 -4.12 -19.19 -12.97
CA GLN A 205 -3.97 -19.11 -14.43
C GLN A 205 -3.81 -17.64 -14.86
N CYS A 206 -2.87 -17.39 -15.75
CA CYS A 206 -2.63 -16.05 -16.28
C CYS A 206 -3.83 -15.52 -17.06
N HIS A 207 -4.16 -14.24 -16.84
CA HIS A 207 -5.12 -13.52 -17.66
C HIS A 207 -4.45 -12.91 -18.89
N TYR A 208 -5.15 -12.92 -20.02
CA TYR A 208 -4.66 -12.34 -21.27
C TYR A 208 -5.17 -10.91 -21.44
N LEU A 209 -4.26 -9.99 -21.78
CA LEU A 209 -4.63 -8.69 -22.32
C LEU A 209 -5.10 -8.88 -23.76
N ARG A 210 -6.23 -8.25 -24.12
CA ARG A 210 -6.78 -8.26 -25.48
C ARG A 210 -6.92 -6.83 -25.99
N PRO A 211 -6.79 -6.59 -27.31
CA PRO A 211 -7.09 -5.30 -27.90
C PRO A 211 -8.51 -4.85 -27.57
N ALA A 212 -8.71 -3.54 -27.47
CA ALA A 212 -10.05 -2.97 -27.45
C ALA A 212 -10.73 -3.28 -28.79
N THR A 213 -11.89 -3.94 -28.73
CA THR A 213 -12.76 -4.28 -29.87
C THR A 213 -14.10 -3.60 -29.73
#